data_AF-A0A7W7ZY24-F1
#
_entry.id   AF-A0A7W7ZY24-F1
#
_cell.length_a   1.000
_cell.length_b   1.000
_cell.length_c   1.000
_cell.angle_alpha   90.00
_cell.angle_beta   90.00
_cell.angle_gamma   90.00
#
_symmetry.space_group_name_H-M   'P 1'
#
loop_
_entity.id
_entity.type
_entity.pdbx_description
1 polymer ?
#
loop_
_entity_poly.entity_id
_entity_poly.type
_entity_poly.pdbx_seq_one_letter_code
_entity_poly.pdbx_strand_id
1 'polypeptide(L)'
;MSKVELYAAIRRDARTGMSNRALQTKHGVGFRTVQKALASAWPEPRKKLPQRTSKIDPYKNVIDQMLRADLDAPRKQRHTTKRIFDRLVSEHHAVGVSYQMVRAYVAQRRSEIWTESGRGPSKAFVPQSHRPGAEAEVDFGEVTIRLADREPAGVGPLPGGPHPQAWRPAGSHRLGAGARRGQVHPRPR
;
A
#
# COMPACT_ATOMS: atom_id res chain seq x y z
N MET A 1 40.80 4.93 -9.03
CA MET A 1 41.17 4.36 -10.35
C MET A 1 39.96 3.65 -10.92
N SER A 2 39.52 4.02 -12.11
CA SER A 2 38.43 3.33 -12.80
C SER A 2 38.84 1.92 -13.24
N LYS A 3 37.88 1.02 -13.52
CA LYS A 3 38.19 -0.34 -14.00
C LYS A 3 38.94 -0.33 -15.34
N VAL A 4 38.70 0.70 -16.16
CA VAL A 4 39.38 0.91 -17.44
C VAL A 4 40.84 1.31 -17.22
N GLU A 5 41.09 2.26 -16.32
CA GLU A 5 42.46 2.66 -15.93
C GLU A 5 43.26 1.49 -15.35
N LEU A 6 42.62 0.65 -14.53
CA LEU A 6 43.25 -0.56 -13.98
C LEU A 6 43.69 -1.52 -15.09
N TYR A 7 42.84 -1.76 -16.08
CA TYR A 7 43.17 -2.61 -17.23
C TYR A 7 44.29 -2.01 -18.09
N ALA A 8 44.31 -0.69 -18.24
CA ALA A 8 45.40 0.01 -18.93
C ALA A 8 46.72 -0.10 -18.16
N ALA A 9 46.70 0.03 -16.83
CA ALA A 9 47.88 -0.12 -15.97
C ALA A 9 48.45 -1.54 -16.01
N ILE A 10 47.60 -2.56 -15.87
CA ILE A 10 48.02 -3.97 -15.98
C ILE A 10 48.69 -4.24 -17.32
N ARG A 11 48.13 -3.75 -18.43
CA ARG A 11 48.74 -3.93 -19.76
C ARG A 11 50.04 -3.16 -19.93
N ARG A 12 50.17 -1.98 -19.31
CA ARG A 12 51.42 -1.20 -19.33
C ARG A 12 52.52 -1.98 -18.61
N ASP A 13 52.23 -2.50 -17.42
CA ASP A 13 53.17 -3.27 -16.61
C ASP A 13 53.46 -4.66 -17.19
N ALA A 14 52.50 -5.28 -17.89
CA ALA A 14 52.76 -6.52 -18.62
C ALA A 14 53.76 -6.31 -19.77
N ARG A 15 53.68 -5.17 -20.48
CA ARG A 15 54.63 -4.82 -21.56
C ARG A 15 56.05 -4.57 -21.06
N THR A 16 56.24 -4.25 -19.78
CA THR A 16 57.58 -4.14 -19.18
C THR A 16 58.16 -5.49 -18.77
N GLY A 17 57.48 -6.61 -19.07
CA GLY A 17 57.94 -7.97 -18.81
C GLY A 17 57.54 -8.51 -17.44
N MET A 18 56.64 -7.84 -16.69
CA MET A 18 56.19 -8.34 -15.40
C MET A 18 55.42 -9.66 -15.54
N SER A 19 55.70 -10.62 -14.65
CA SER A 19 54.97 -11.88 -14.60
C SER A 19 53.53 -11.69 -14.13
N ASN A 20 52.63 -12.60 -14.52
CA ASN A 20 51.23 -12.59 -14.06
C ASN A 20 51.09 -12.57 -12.53
N ARG A 21 52.03 -13.16 -11.79
CA ARG A 21 52.02 -13.14 -10.32
C ARG A 21 52.43 -11.77 -9.78
N ALA A 22 53.44 -11.14 -10.38
CA ALA A 22 53.84 -9.78 -10.02
C ALA A 22 52.72 -8.76 -10.29
N LEU A 23 52.00 -8.90 -11.41
CA LEU A 23 50.85 -8.07 -11.75
C LEU A 23 49.69 -8.22 -10.74
N GLN A 24 49.41 -9.45 -10.28
CA GLN A 24 48.40 -9.71 -9.27
C GLN A 24 48.73 -9.01 -7.95
N THR A 25 49.98 -9.15 -7.47
CA THR A 25 50.45 -8.52 -6.23
C THR A 25 50.46 -7.00 -6.36
N LYS A 26 50.98 -6.45 -7.46
CA LYS A 26 51.12 -5.00 -7.67
C LYS A 26 49.77 -4.28 -7.75
N HIS A 27 48.79 -4.89 -8.41
CA HIS A 27 47.47 -4.27 -8.63
C HIS A 27 46.39 -4.78 -7.67
N GLY A 28 46.69 -5.73 -6.77
CA GLY A 28 45.73 -6.28 -5.82
C GLY A 28 44.56 -7.01 -6.49
N VAL A 29 44.80 -7.68 -7.62
CA VAL A 29 43.76 -8.36 -8.42
C VAL A 29 44.03 -9.86 -8.53
N GLY A 30 42.98 -10.66 -8.74
CA GLY A 30 43.13 -12.08 -9.01
C GLY A 30 43.58 -12.38 -10.44
N PHE A 31 44.16 -13.56 -10.65
CA PHE A 31 44.65 -14.06 -11.95
C PHE A 31 43.66 -13.87 -13.10
N ARG A 32 42.36 -14.16 -12.87
CA ARG A 32 41.31 -13.98 -13.90
C ARG A 32 41.17 -12.54 -14.37
N THR A 33 41.36 -11.56 -13.48
CA THR A 33 41.31 -10.14 -13.85
C THR A 33 42.53 -9.74 -14.68
N VAL A 34 43.71 -10.25 -14.34
CA VAL A 34 44.93 -10.06 -15.14
C VAL A 34 44.74 -10.64 -16.53
N GLN A 35 44.29 -11.89 -16.64
CA GLN A 35 44.02 -12.53 -17.93
C GLN A 35 42.99 -11.75 -18.77
N LYS A 36 41.90 -11.28 -18.15
CA LYS A 36 40.92 -10.43 -18.84
C LYS A 36 41.49 -9.10 -19.31
N ALA A 37 42.37 -8.48 -18.52
CA ALA A 37 43.01 -7.22 -18.89
C ALA A 37 44.04 -7.40 -20.01
N LEU A 38 44.73 -8.54 -20.07
CA LEU A 38 45.62 -8.89 -21.18
C LEU A 38 44.86 -9.22 -22.46
N ALA A 39 43.72 -9.91 -22.34
CA ALA A 39 42.89 -10.31 -23.48
C ALA A 39 42.09 -9.16 -24.11
N SER A 40 41.64 -8.17 -23.31
CA SER A 40 40.84 -7.05 -23.82
C SER A 40 41.22 -5.72 -23.17
N ALA A 41 41.23 -4.67 -23.99
CA ALA A 41 41.43 -3.30 -23.54
C ALA A 41 40.30 -2.79 -22.65
N TRP A 42 39.10 -3.26 -22.93
CA TRP A 42 37.87 -2.77 -22.32
C TRP A 42 37.33 -3.81 -21.35
N PRO A 43 37.15 -3.46 -20.07
CA PRO A 43 36.58 -4.38 -19.12
C PRO A 43 35.14 -4.67 -19.52
N GLU A 44 34.79 -5.96 -19.56
CA GLU A 44 33.41 -6.37 -19.78
C GLU A 44 32.47 -5.67 -18.78
N PRO A 45 31.33 -5.14 -19.25
CA PRO A 45 30.29 -4.63 -18.39
C PRO A 45 29.89 -5.68 -17.37
N ARG A 46 29.65 -5.26 -16.12
CA ARG A 46 29.13 -6.17 -15.11
C ARG A 46 27.78 -6.69 -15.61
N LYS A 47 27.66 -8.02 -15.72
CA LYS A 47 26.36 -8.67 -15.98
C LYS A 47 25.39 -8.22 -14.88
N LYS A 48 24.27 -7.63 -15.28
CA LYS A 48 23.18 -7.32 -14.34
C LYS A 48 22.64 -8.66 -13.86
N LEU A 49 22.60 -8.87 -12.54
CA LEU A 49 21.92 -10.05 -12.01
C LEU A 49 20.44 -9.95 -12.37
N PRO A 50 19.77 -11.08 -12.68
CA PRO A 50 18.34 -11.08 -12.82
C PRO A 50 17.71 -10.56 -11.53
N GLN A 51 16.64 -9.77 -11.67
CA GLN A 51 15.86 -9.32 -10.53
C GLN A 51 15.31 -10.56 -9.82
N ARG A 52 15.57 -10.69 -8.52
CA ARG A 52 15.02 -11.79 -7.73
C ARG A 52 13.52 -11.60 -7.64
N THR A 53 12.75 -12.63 -7.96
CA THR A 53 11.30 -12.60 -7.77
C THR A 53 11.00 -12.42 -6.28
N SER A 54 10.18 -11.42 -5.98
CA SER A 54 9.73 -11.12 -4.63
C SER A 54 8.46 -11.92 -4.35
N LYS A 55 8.22 -12.28 -3.08
CA LYS A 55 7.03 -13.07 -2.69
C LYS A 55 5.70 -12.37 -2.99
N ILE A 56 5.71 -11.05 -3.17
CA ILE A 56 4.51 -10.28 -3.54
C ILE A 56 4.23 -10.30 -5.05
N ASP A 57 5.20 -10.67 -5.90
CA ASP A 57 5.08 -10.62 -7.36
C ASP A 57 3.84 -11.34 -7.90
N PRO A 58 3.48 -12.56 -7.44
CA PRO A 58 2.28 -13.26 -7.91
C PRO A 58 0.98 -12.51 -7.60
N TYR A 59 0.98 -11.67 -6.57
CA TYR A 59 -0.20 -10.97 -6.06
C TYR A 59 -0.30 -9.53 -6.55
N LYS A 60 0.71 -9.02 -7.26
CA LYS A 60 0.74 -7.64 -7.75
C LYS A 60 -0.48 -7.31 -8.61
N ASN A 61 -0.83 -8.19 -9.54
CA ASN A 61 -2.00 -8.00 -10.43
C ASN A 61 -3.31 -7.87 -9.66
N VAL A 62 -3.48 -8.68 -8.61
CA VAL A 62 -4.66 -8.63 -7.74
C VAL A 62 -4.72 -7.31 -6.97
N ILE A 63 -3.61 -6.90 -6.36
CA ILE A 63 -3.52 -5.60 -5.66
C ILE A 63 -3.82 -4.45 -6.62
N ASP A 64 -3.27 -4.51 -7.82
CA ASP A 64 -3.47 -3.53 -8.89
C ASP A 64 -4.95 -3.40 -9.27
N GLN A 65 -5.67 -4.51 -9.40
CA GLN A 65 -7.12 -4.49 -9.68
C GLN A 65 -7.90 -3.85 -8.53
N MET A 66 -7.58 -4.20 -7.28
CA MET A 66 -8.22 -3.59 -6.11
C MET A 66 -7.95 -2.07 -6.04
N LEU A 67 -6.72 -1.64 -6.34
CA LEU A 67 -6.35 -0.23 -6.35
C LEU A 67 -6.99 0.56 -7.50
N ARG A 68 -7.19 -0.06 -8.66
CA ARG A 68 -7.92 0.56 -9.77
C ARG A 68 -9.41 0.70 -9.43
N ALA A 69 -10.03 -0.33 -8.85
CA ALA A 69 -11.42 -0.23 -8.37
C ALA A 69 -11.60 0.84 -7.28
N ASP A 70 -10.59 1.04 -6.43
CA ASP A 70 -10.58 2.10 -5.41
C ASP A 70 -10.61 3.52 -5.99
N LEU A 71 -10.24 3.73 -7.26
CA LEU A 71 -10.25 5.05 -7.88
C LEU A 71 -11.66 5.62 -7.94
N ASP A 72 -12.63 4.80 -8.34
CA ASP A 72 -14.03 5.18 -8.54
C ASP A 72 -14.86 5.02 -7.26
N ALA A 73 -14.33 4.30 -6.27
CA ALA A 73 -15.00 4.13 -5.00
C ALA A 73 -15.00 5.44 -4.16
N PRO A 74 -16.12 5.75 -3.49
CA PRO A 74 -16.18 6.82 -2.49
C PRO A 74 -15.08 6.68 -1.43
N ARG A 75 -14.56 7.81 -0.92
CA ARG A 75 -13.40 7.83 -0.02
C ARG A 75 -13.50 6.84 1.16
N LYS A 76 -14.70 6.69 1.75
CA LYS A 76 -14.96 5.78 2.89
C LYS A 76 -14.98 4.29 2.50
N GLN A 77 -15.16 3.98 1.22
CA GLN A 77 -15.24 2.61 0.68
C GLN A 77 -13.93 2.12 0.07
N ARG A 78 -12.96 3.02 -0.19
CA ARG A 78 -11.62 2.66 -0.65
C ARG A 78 -10.95 1.70 0.32
N HIS A 79 -10.28 0.69 -0.20
CA HIS A 79 -9.59 -0.29 0.63
C HIS A 79 -8.46 0.40 1.41
N THR A 80 -8.28 0.03 2.68
CA THR A 80 -7.05 0.35 3.39
C THR A 80 -6.00 -0.70 3.04
N THR A 81 -4.71 -0.39 3.22
CA THR A 81 -3.64 -1.38 3.05
C THR A 81 -3.88 -2.64 3.89
N LYS A 82 -4.44 -2.48 5.10
CA LYS A 82 -4.83 -3.60 5.95
C LYS A 82 -5.92 -4.45 5.28
N ARG A 83 -6.99 -3.84 4.75
CA ARG A 83 -8.04 -4.58 4.02
C ARG A 83 -7.51 -5.29 2.78
N ILE A 84 -6.61 -4.67 2.02
CA ILE A 84 -5.96 -5.32 0.87
C ILE A 84 -5.18 -6.55 1.35
N PHE A 85 -4.37 -6.41 2.40
CA PHE A 85 -3.62 -7.54 2.96
C PHE A 85 -4.53 -8.65 3.47
N ASP A 86 -5.58 -8.32 4.23
CA ASP A 86 -6.52 -9.29 4.77
C ASP A 86 -7.21 -10.07 3.62
N ARG A 87 -7.65 -9.36 2.57
CA ARG A 87 -8.24 -9.98 1.37
C ARG A 87 -7.25 -10.87 0.61
N LEU A 88 -5.98 -10.47 0.49
CA LEU A 88 -4.95 -11.32 -0.11
C LEU A 88 -4.77 -12.63 0.65
N VAL A 89 -4.82 -12.60 1.98
CA VAL A 89 -4.70 -13.79 2.81
C VAL A 89 -5.96 -14.65 2.73
N SER A 90 -7.15 -14.04 2.80
CA SER A 90 -8.42 -14.77 2.86
C SER A 90 -8.91 -15.29 1.51
N GLU A 91 -8.84 -14.47 0.45
CA GLU A 91 -9.39 -14.79 -0.88
C GLU A 91 -8.35 -15.42 -1.81
N HIS A 92 -7.07 -15.01 -1.67
CA HIS A 92 -6.00 -15.44 -2.58
C HIS A 92 -4.95 -16.34 -1.92
N HIS A 93 -5.21 -16.77 -0.68
CA HIS A 93 -4.34 -17.66 0.10
C HIS A 93 -2.87 -17.24 0.06
N ALA A 94 -2.60 -15.93 0.24
CA ALA A 94 -1.26 -15.40 0.05
C ALA A 94 -0.24 -15.99 1.04
N VAL A 95 0.74 -16.75 0.54
CA VAL A 95 1.75 -17.42 1.38
C VAL A 95 3.05 -16.63 1.39
N GLY A 96 3.57 -16.36 2.59
CA GLY A 96 4.88 -15.73 2.78
C GLY A 96 4.94 -14.25 2.41
N VAL A 97 3.80 -13.61 2.13
CA VAL A 97 3.68 -12.16 1.96
C VAL A 97 3.43 -11.52 3.32
N SER A 98 4.23 -10.52 3.69
CA SER A 98 3.99 -9.77 4.93
C SER A 98 3.20 -8.48 4.66
N TYR A 99 2.52 -7.99 5.70
CA TYR A 99 1.84 -6.69 5.64
C TYR A 99 2.76 -5.55 5.18
N GLN A 100 4.03 -5.53 5.62
CA GLN A 100 4.97 -4.48 5.23
C GLN A 100 5.32 -4.53 3.74
N MET A 101 5.40 -5.73 3.14
CA MET A 101 5.60 -5.87 1.69
C MET A 101 4.42 -5.29 0.92
N VAL A 102 3.19 -5.61 1.35
CA VAL A 102 1.97 -5.05 0.74
C VAL A 102 1.91 -3.54 0.93
N ARG A 103 2.23 -3.04 2.12
CA ARG A 103 2.25 -1.60 2.41
C ARG A 103 3.22 -0.85 1.53
N ALA A 104 4.45 -1.33 1.39
CA ALA A 104 5.46 -0.72 0.54
C ALA A 104 5.00 -0.69 -0.91
N TYR A 105 4.48 -1.82 -1.42
CA TYR A 105 3.99 -1.90 -2.79
C TYR A 105 2.79 -0.97 -3.04
N VAL A 106 1.78 -0.99 -2.17
CA VAL A 106 0.58 -0.14 -2.30
C VAL A 106 0.91 1.35 -2.24
N ALA A 107 1.85 1.76 -1.38
CA ALA A 107 2.25 3.16 -1.25
C ALA A 107 2.83 3.71 -2.56
N GLN A 108 3.70 2.95 -3.20
CA GLN A 108 4.24 3.31 -4.51
C GLN A 108 3.16 3.23 -5.60
N ARG A 109 2.47 2.08 -5.66
CA ARG A 109 1.59 1.73 -6.78
C ARG A 109 0.34 2.61 -6.87
N ARG A 110 -0.15 3.12 -5.75
CA ARG A 110 -1.27 4.09 -5.74
C ARG A 110 -0.97 5.36 -6.52
N SER A 111 0.22 5.91 -6.37
CA SER A 111 0.62 7.12 -7.09
C SER A 111 0.73 6.85 -8.59
N GLU A 112 1.34 5.72 -8.95
CA GLU A 112 1.49 5.31 -10.35
C GLU A 112 0.13 5.11 -11.02
N ILE A 113 -0.79 4.35 -10.39
CA ILE A 113 -2.14 4.12 -10.91
C ILE A 113 -2.93 5.44 -11.00
N TRP A 114 -2.77 6.33 -10.02
CA TRP A 114 -3.41 7.65 -10.03
C TRP A 114 -2.94 8.48 -11.25
N THR A 115 -1.65 8.48 -11.54
CA THR A 115 -1.09 9.11 -12.74
C THR A 115 -1.52 8.42 -14.03
N GLU A 116 -1.47 7.08 -14.11
CA GLU A 116 -1.93 6.28 -15.25
C GLU A 116 -3.40 6.55 -15.59
N SER A 117 -4.24 6.79 -14.57
CA SER A 117 -5.67 7.12 -14.73
C SER A 117 -5.95 8.57 -15.13
N GLY A 118 -4.91 9.38 -15.38
CA GLY A 118 -5.06 10.80 -15.76
C GLY A 118 -5.51 11.71 -14.63
N ARG A 119 -5.58 11.22 -13.39
CA ARG A 119 -5.96 12.00 -12.20
C ARG A 119 -4.78 12.60 -11.44
N GLY A 120 -3.57 12.17 -11.79
CA GLY A 120 -2.32 12.78 -11.33
C GLY A 120 -2.23 14.26 -11.70
N PRO A 121 -1.36 15.05 -11.03
CA PRO A 121 -1.27 16.47 -11.28
C PRO A 121 -1.04 16.74 -12.78
N SER A 122 -2.03 17.37 -13.42
CA SER A 122 -1.84 18.01 -14.71
C SER A 122 -0.74 19.05 -14.52
N LYS A 123 0.36 18.95 -15.27
CA LYS A 123 1.44 19.95 -15.28
C LYS A 123 1.00 21.27 -15.95
N ALA A 124 -0.21 21.75 -15.64
CA ALA A 124 -0.75 23.00 -16.16
C ALA A 124 -1.26 23.81 -14.97
N PHE A 125 -0.48 24.79 -14.55
CA PHE A 125 -0.92 25.84 -13.65
C PHE A 125 -1.45 26.98 -14.53
N VAL A 126 -2.77 27.17 -14.56
CA VAL A 126 -3.39 28.34 -15.23
C VAL A 126 -3.68 29.36 -14.14
N PRO A 127 -3.02 30.53 -14.14
CA PRO A 127 -3.35 31.59 -13.19
C PRO A 127 -4.77 32.07 -13.45
N GLN A 128 -5.68 31.80 -12.52
CA GLN A 128 -7.02 32.39 -12.55
C GLN A 128 -7.01 33.66 -11.69
N SER A 129 -7.26 34.79 -12.33
CA SER A 129 -7.48 36.07 -11.66
C SER A 129 -8.98 36.28 -11.42
N HIS A 130 -9.43 36.05 -10.19
CA HIS A 130 -10.82 36.26 -9.77
C HIS A 130 -10.97 37.57 -9.00
N ARG A 131 -11.86 38.47 -9.46
CA ARG A 131 -12.20 39.69 -8.72
C ARG A 131 -13.31 39.35 -7.72
N PRO A 132 -13.25 39.81 -6.44
CA PRO A 132 -14.29 39.53 -5.46
C PRO A 132 -15.68 39.95 -5.96
N GLY A 133 -16.66 39.03 -5.93
CA GLY A 133 -18.06 39.28 -6.31
C GLY A 133 -18.40 39.09 -7.81
N ALA A 134 -17.47 38.61 -8.64
CA ALA A 134 -17.72 38.37 -10.07
C ALA A 134 -18.37 37.00 -10.38
N GLU A 135 -18.16 36.00 -9.52
CA GLU A 135 -18.67 34.64 -9.69
C GLU A 135 -19.25 34.14 -8.35
N ALA A 136 -20.35 33.37 -8.42
CA ALA A 136 -20.94 32.69 -7.27
C ALA A 136 -20.87 31.18 -7.52
N GLU A 137 -20.16 30.46 -6.65
CA GLU A 137 -20.08 29.01 -6.70
C GLU A 137 -21.27 28.41 -5.94
N VAL A 138 -22.02 27.53 -6.61
CA VAL A 138 -23.07 26.71 -6.01
C VAL A 138 -22.61 25.25 -6.11
N ASP A 139 -22.30 24.64 -4.97
CA ASP A 139 -21.97 23.23 -4.90
C ASP A 139 -23.25 22.37 -4.82
N PHE A 140 -23.42 21.46 -5.77
CA PHE A 140 -24.42 20.40 -5.70
C PHE A 140 -23.74 19.10 -5.25
N GLY A 141 -24.19 18.54 -4.12
CA GLY A 141 -23.71 17.26 -3.61
C GLY A 141 -24.80 16.19 -3.68
N GLU A 142 -24.53 15.09 -4.38
CA GLU A 142 -25.41 13.92 -4.35
C GLU A 142 -25.13 13.09 -3.08
N VAL A 143 -26.18 12.82 -2.32
CA VAL A 143 -26.13 12.02 -1.08
C VAL A 143 -26.85 10.70 -1.33
N THR A 144 -26.12 9.59 -1.24
CA THR A 144 -26.70 8.25 -1.25
C THR A 144 -26.91 7.77 0.18
N ILE A 145 -28.18 7.66 0.58
CA ILE A 145 -28.59 7.09 1.88
C ILE A 145 -29.09 5.67 1.63
N ARG A 146 -28.55 4.67 2.34
CA ARG A 146 -29.20 3.35 2.44
C ARG A 146 -30.31 3.46 3.49
N LEU A 147 -31.55 3.62 3.05
CA LEU A 147 -32.73 3.45 3.89
C LEU A 147 -32.94 1.96 4.11
N ALA A 148 -32.96 1.53 5.37
CA ALA A 148 -33.36 0.16 5.72
C ALA A 148 -34.88 0.03 5.53
N ASP A 149 -35.26 -0.76 4.53
CA ASP A 149 -36.53 -1.45 4.33
C ASP A 149 -37.76 -0.92 5.09
N ARG A 150 -38.52 -0.05 4.42
CA ARG A 150 -39.98 -0.17 4.42
C ARG A 150 -40.57 0.43 3.15
N GLU A 151 -41.15 -0.43 2.32
CA GLU A 151 -41.91 -0.06 1.11
C GLU A 151 -43.12 0.83 1.46
N PRO A 152 -43.44 1.84 0.62
CA PRO A 152 -44.50 2.81 0.83
C PRO A 152 -45.76 2.49 0.01
N ALA A 153 -46.96 2.72 0.57
CA ALA A 153 -48.15 2.91 -0.24
C ALA A 153 -49.22 3.74 0.49
N GLY A 154 -49.58 4.88 -0.10
CA GLY A 154 -50.92 5.47 0.00
C GLY A 154 -51.08 6.69 0.90
N VAL A 155 -51.09 7.89 0.30
CA VAL A 155 -51.75 9.08 0.85
C VAL A 155 -53.23 9.06 0.47
N GLY A 156 -54.11 9.24 1.45
CA GLY A 156 -55.54 9.53 1.29
C GLY A 156 -56.30 9.53 2.62
N PRO A 157 -56.95 10.63 3.07
CA PRO A 157 -57.35 10.83 4.47
C PRO A 157 -58.83 10.50 4.73
N LEU A 158 -59.21 10.14 5.97
CA LEU A 158 -60.55 10.38 6.55
C LEU A 158 -60.53 10.29 8.11
N PRO A 159 -61.54 10.86 8.80
CA PRO A 159 -61.38 11.64 10.03
C PRO A 159 -61.94 10.94 11.28
N GLY A 160 -61.65 11.53 12.46
CA GLY A 160 -62.42 11.30 13.69
C GLY A 160 -61.55 10.84 14.85
N GLY A 161 -61.46 11.67 15.90
CA GLY A 161 -60.61 11.48 17.08
C GLY A 161 -61.07 10.34 18.03
N PRO A 162 -60.65 10.32 19.33
CA PRO A 162 -60.23 11.46 20.14
C PRO A 162 -58.84 11.34 20.80
N HIS A 163 -58.43 12.49 21.34
CA HIS A 163 -57.22 12.85 22.11
C HIS A 163 -57.21 12.21 23.53
N PRO A 164 -56.21 12.45 24.39
CA PRO A 164 -55.23 11.47 24.87
C PRO A 164 -55.39 11.12 26.36
N GLN A 165 -54.92 9.96 26.80
CA GLN A 165 -54.70 9.74 28.23
C GLN A 165 -53.34 9.09 28.52
N ALA A 166 -52.59 9.85 29.30
CA ALA A 166 -51.76 9.39 30.41
C ALA A 166 -50.58 8.46 30.09
N TRP A 167 -49.43 9.08 29.84
CA TRP A 167 -48.16 8.48 30.23
C TRP A 167 -48.04 8.56 31.76
N ARG A 168 -48.12 7.42 32.44
CA ARG A 168 -47.78 7.24 33.87
C ARG A 168 -46.37 6.64 33.95
N PRO A 169 -45.44 7.18 34.75
CA PRO A 169 -44.23 6.46 35.12
C PRO A 169 -44.55 5.56 36.34
N ALA A 170 -44.32 4.25 36.21
CA ALA A 170 -44.32 3.36 37.36
C ALA A 170 -42.92 3.38 38.01
N GLY A 171 -42.87 3.77 39.28
CA GLY A 171 -41.69 3.76 40.12
C GLY A 171 -41.37 2.39 40.72
N SER A 172 -40.08 2.24 41.03
CA SER A 172 -39.48 1.58 42.21
C SER A 172 -39.86 0.13 42.57
N HIS A 173 -38.83 -0.72 42.62
CA HIS A 173 -38.58 -1.51 43.82
C HIS A 173 -37.09 -1.53 44.16
N ARG A 174 -36.80 -1.10 45.39
CA ARG A 174 -35.55 -1.27 46.13
C ARG A 174 -35.79 -2.41 47.15
N LEU A 175 -34.68 -2.94 47.69
CA LEU A 175 -34.49 -3.90 48.80
C LEU A 175 -34.22 -5.34 48.30
N GLY A 176 -33.20 -6.05 48.77
CA GLY A 176 -32.34 -5.82 49.93
C GLY A 176 -31.06 -6.66 49.92
N ALA A 177 -30.21 -6.34 50.90
CA ALA A 177 -28.89 -6.87 51.13
C ALA A 177 -28.86 -8.35 51.55
N GLY A 178 -27.72 -9.01 51.28
CA GLY A 178 -27.41 -10.34 51.83
C GLY A 178 -25.96 -10.69 51.56
N ALA A 179 -25.12 -10.57 52.57
CA ALA A 179 -23.67 -10.73 52.52
C ALA A 179 -23.20 -12.20 52.69
N ARG A 180 -21.95 -12.44 52.26
CA ARG A 180 -20.86 -13.20 52.93
C ARG A 180 -20.30 -14.45 52.22
N ARG A 181 -18.95 -14.46 52.18
CA ARG A 181 -17.97 -15.58 52.28
C ARG A 181 -18.05 -16.62 51.14
N GLY A 182 -17.06 -16.76 50.26
CA GLY A 182 -15.65 -17.03 50.55
C GLY A 182 -15.47 -18.54 50.70
N GLN A 183 -14.69 -19.18 49.82
CA GLN A 183 -13.82 -20.36 50.07
C GLN A 183 -13.15 -20.79 48.75
N VAL A 184 -11.89 -21.17 48.89
CA VAL A 184 -10.89 -21.54 47.88
C VAL A 184 -10.59 -23.03 48.04
N HIS A 185 -10.00 -23.65 47.00
CA HIS A 185 -9.25 -24.94 46.94
C HIS A 185 -10.01 -26.17 46.39
N PRO A 186 -9.30 -27.21 45.90
CA PRO A 186 -8.12 -27.20 45.00
C PRO A 186 -8.24 -28.25 43.86
N ARG A 187 -7.25 -28.27 42.95
CA ARG A 187 -7.05 -29.31 41.92
C ARG A 187 -6.44 -30.60 42.50
N PRO A 188 -6.63 -31.76 41.86
CA PRO A 188 -5.74 -32.91 42.02
C PRO A 188 -4.91 -33.24 40.75
N ARG A 189 -3.63 -33.51 41.04
CA ARG A 189 -2.58 -34.34 40.40
C ARG A 189 -2.32 -34.22 38.90
#